data_AF-A0A1C7GP14-F1
#
_entry.id   AF-A0A1C7GP14-F1
#
_cell.length_a   1.000
_cell.length_b   1.000
_cell.length_c   1.000
_cell.angle_alpha   90.00
_cell.angle_beta   90.00
_cell.angle_gamma   90.00
#
_symmetry.space_group_name_H-M   'P 1'
#
loop_
_entity.id
_entity.type
_entity.pdbx_description
1 polymer ?
#
loop_
_entity_poly.entity_id
_entity_poly.type
_entity_poly.pdbx_seq_one_letter_code
_entity_poly.pdbx_strand_id
1 'polypeptide(L)'
;MSILTTYREKQADFNSRIAKHTMQTKENLALQELNYRICVLETFQAFSKSAPMGMKVDDLSYHYQLVDAYIKSVLNERQFGAKTDADGKKRREMAHQSLEKVVQAGRKQFSSLSPSKPEQYSQTVGKYINTLFHGW
;
A
#
# COMPACT_ATOMS: atom_id res chain seq x y z
N MET A 1 -16.61 8.24 -1.70
CA MET A 1 -16.14 7.56 -0.48
C MET A 1 -14.82 6.86 -0.82
N SER A 2 -13.75 7.06 -0.05
CA SER A 2 -12.46 6.42 -0.34
C SER A 2 -12.45 4.94 0.07
N ILE A 3 -11.62 4.10 -0.56
CA ILE A 3 -11.50 2.68 -0.17
C ILE A 3 -11.09 2.52 1.30
N LEU A 4 -10.24 3.41 1.81
CA LEU A 4 -9.83 3.42 3.22
C LEU A 4 -11.01 3.73 4.16
N THR A 5 -11.90 4.65 3.77
CA THR A 5 -13.13 4.93 4.52
C THR A 5 -13.99 3.67 4.61
N THR A 6 -14.23 3.01 3.47
CA THR A 6 -15.00 1.76 3.43
C THR A 6 -14.35 0.65 4.26
N TYR A 7 -13.02 0.56 4.27
CA TYR A 7 -12.32 -0.43 5.11
C TYR A 7 -12.44 -0.13 6.60
N ARG A 8 -12.34 1.14 7.00
CA ARG A 8 -12.53 1.55 8.41
C ARG A 8 -13.95 1.29 8.89
N GLU A 9 -14.96 1.54 8.06
CA GLU A 9 -16.36 1.21 8.38
C GLU A 9 -16.53 -0.30 8.61
N LYS A 10 -15.95 -1.14 7.74
CA LYS A 10 -15.94 -2.60 7.92
C LYS A 10 -15.19 -3.03 9.18
N GLN A 11 -14.07 -2.38 9.49
CA GLN A 11 -13.30 -2.67 10.70
C GLN A 11 -14.12 -2.32 11.95
N ALA A 12 -14.85 -1.20 11.93
CA ALA A 12 -15.75 -0.81 13.00
C ALA A 12 -16.89 -1.83 13.20
N ASP A 13 -17.45 -2.39 12.13
CA ASP A 13 -18.44 -3.48 12.22
C ASP A 13 -17.85 -4.73 12.90
N PHE A 14 -16.67 -5.20 12.45
CA PHE A 14 -16.00 -6.32 13.10
C PHE A 14 -15.74 -6.06 14.59
N ASN A 15 -15.23 -4.88 14.93
CA ASN A 15 -14.96 -4.51 16.33
C ASN A 15 -16.24 -4.47 17.18
N SER A 16 -17.35 -3.98 16.63
CA SER A 16 -18.67 -4.00 17.29
C SER A 16 -19.15 -5.43 17.56
N ARG A 17 -18.93 -6.34 16.60
CA ARG A 17 -19.30 -7.76 16.73
C ARG A 17 -18.37 -8.51 17.70
N ILE A 18 -17.08 -8.16 17.75
CA ILE A 18 -16.14 -8.67 18.77
C ILE A 18 -16.61 -8.27 20.17
N ALA A 19 -16.94 -6.99 20.38
CA ALA A 19 -17.40 -6.49 21.68
C ALA A 19 -18.70 -7.15 22.15
N LYS A 20 -19.54 -7.60 21.20
CA LYS A 20 -20.78 -8.33 21.46
C LYS A 20 -20.60 -9.86 21.50
N HIS A 21 -19.37 -10.36 21.31
CA HIS A 21 -19.06 -11.79 21.19
C HIS A 21 -19.85 -12.52 20.08
N THR A 22 -20.20 -11.84 18.99
CA THR A 22 -20.98 -12.38 17.85
C THR A 22 -20.15 -12.63 16.59
N MET A 23 -18.84 -12.38 16.62
CA MET A 23 -17.93 -12.70 15.53
C MET A 23 -17.63 -14.20 15.48
N GLN A 24 -17.71 -14.81 14.30
CA GLN A 24 -17.40 -16.21 14.09
C GLN A 24 -15.89 -16.41 13.87
N THR A 25 -15.34 -17.53 14.33
CA THR A 25 -13.90 -17.83 14.20
C THR A 25 -13.40 -17.76 12.76
N LYS A 26 -14.21 -18.21 11.79
CA LYS A 26 -13.87 -18.21 10.36
C LYS A 26 -13.68 -16.80 9.78
N GLU A 27 -14.17 -15.78 10.46
CA GLU A 27 -14.07 -14.39 10.03
C GLU A 27 -12.76 -13.73 10.45
N ASN A 28 -11.97 -14.36 11.34
CA ASN A 28 -10.68 -13.82 11.79
C ASN A 28 -9.71 -13.57 10.64
N LEU A 29 -9.71 -14.45 9.62
CA LEU A 29 -8.86 -14.25 8.46
C LEU A 29 -9.26 -12.97 7.70
N ALA A 30 -10.57 -12.72 7.54
CA ALA A 30 -11.05 -11.52 6.86
C ALA A 30 -10.71 -10.25 7.64
N LEU A 31 -10.85 -10.27 8.97
CA LEU A 31 -10.46 -9.15 9.83
C LEU A 31 -8.95 -8.90 9.79
N GLN A 32 -8.13 -9.95 9.86
CA GLN A 32 -6.68 -9.83 9.79
C GLN A 32 -6.23 -9.20 8.47
N GLU A 33 -6.78 -9.66 7.34
CA GLU A 33 -6.48 -9.09 6.03
C GLU A 33 -6.99 -7.65 5.89
N LEU A 34 -8.16 -7.33 6.44
CA LEU A 34 -8.67 -5.97 6.46
C LEU A 34 -7.77 -5.02 7.25
N ASN A 35 -7.31 -5.43 8.43
CA ASN A 35 -6.41 -4.64 9.28
C ASN A 35 -5.07 -4.41 8.60
N TYR A 36 -4.49 -5.45 7.99
CA TYR A 36 -3.28 -5.31 7.19
C TYR A 36 -3.50 -4.30 6.06
N ARG A 37 -4.64 -4.40 5.36
CA ARG A 37 -4.89 -3.50 4.24
C ARG A 37 -5.02 -2.04 4.66
N ILE A 38 -5.69 -1.77 5.78
CA ILE A 38 -5.78 -0.44 6.38
C ILE A 38 -4.38 0.10 6.70
N CYS A 39 -3.55 -0.69 7.38
CA CYS A 39 -2.19 -0.31 7.74
C CYS A 39 -1.34 0.08 6.52
N VAL A 40 -1.39 -0.71 5.45
CA VAL A 40 -0.69 -0.42 4.19
C VAL A 40 -1.14 0.90 3.59
N LEU A 41 -2.45 1.12 3.47
CA LEU A 41 -3.01 2.35 2.92
C LEU A 41 -2.66 3.58 3.76
N GLU A 42 -2.75 3.48 5.09
CA GLU A 42 -2.41 4.56 6.01
C GLU A 42 -0.93 4.91 5.97
N THR A 43 -0.05 3.91 5.92
CA THR A 43 1.41 4.09 5.86
C THR A 43 1.82 4.79 4.57
N PHE A 44 1.32 4.33 3.42
CA PHE A 44 1.57 4.99 2.15
C PHE A 44 0.97 6.40 2.07
N GLN A 45 -0.22 6.62 2.66
CA GLN A 45 -0.80 7.96 2.74
C GLN A 45 0.07 8.88 3.61
N ALA A 46 0.64 8.36 4.70
CA ALA A 46 1.58 9.10 5.53
C ALA A 46 2.81 9.50 4.72
N PHE A 47 3.48 8.57 4.03
CA PHE A 47 4.63 8.89 3.16
C PHE A 47 4.30 9.93 2.08
N SER A 48 3.13 9.82 1.43
CA SER A 48 2.73 10.79 0.42
C SER A 48 2.56 12.20 1.01
N LYS A 49 1.97 12.32 2.21
CA LYS A 49 1.74 13.60 2.89
C LYS A 49 2.99 14.16 3.55
N SER A 50 3.91 13.31 4.01
CA SER A 50 5.16 13.70 4.68
C SER A 50 6.32 13.88 3.71
N ALA A 51 6.10 13.68 2.40
CA ALA A 51 7.16 13.77 1.41
C ALA A 51 7.83 15.16 1.46
N PRO A 52 9.16 15.22 1.65
CA PRO A 52 9.87 16.49 1.79
C PRO A 52 9.68 17.39 0.56
N MET A 53 9.53 18.68 0.82
CA MET A 53 9.64 19.74 -0.18
C MET A 53 11.02 20.37 -0.04
N GLY A 54 11.75 20.47 -1.15
CA GLY A 54 13.13 20.95 -1.15
C GLY A 54 13.99 20.20 -2.15
N MET A 55 15.30 20.47 -2.10
CA MET A 55 16.29 19.89 -3.02
C MET A 55 17.47 19.25 -2.29
N LYS A 56 17.41 19.15 -0.95
CA LYS A 56 18.47 18.52 -0.16
C LYS A 56 18.46 17.01 -0.43
N VAL A 57 19.47 16.55 -1.16
CA VAL A 57 19.57 15.18 -1.66
C VAL A 57 19.42 14.14 -0.55
N ASP A 58 20.00 14.37 0.63
CA ASP A 58 19.91 13.46 1.77
C ASP A 58 18.47 13.21 2.22
N ASP A 59 17.67 14.27 2.36
CA ASP A 59 16.30 14.20 2.84
C ASP A 59 15.40 13.48 1.80
N LEU A 60 15.59 13.81 0.52
CA LEU A 60 14.85 13.19 -0.58
C LEU A 60 15.20 11.69 -0.72
N SER A 61 16.48 11.37 -0.60
CA SER A 61 17.00 10.00 -0.72
C SER A 61 16.54 9.14 0.45
N TYR A 62 16.65 9.65 1.67
CA TYR A 62 16.19 8.95 2.87
C TYR A 62 14.69 8.66 2.81
N HIS A 63 13.87 9.66 2.47
CA HIS A 63 12.44 9.46 2.32
C HIS A 63 12.12 8.41 1.24
N TYR A 64 12.82 8.44 0.09
CA TYR A 64 12.60 7.44 -0.95
C TYR A 64 13.01 6.03 -0.51
N GLN A 65 14.10 5.89 0.24
CA GLN A 65 14.53 4.61 0.80
C GLN A 65 13.49 4.01 1.74
N LEU A 66 12.85 4.83 2.59
CA LEU A 66 11.74 4.38 3.45
C LEU A 66 10.57 3.87 2.62
N VAL A 67 10.17 4.61 1.59
CA VAL A 67 9.09 4.23 0.67
C VAL A 67 9.41 2.92 -0.05
N ASP A 68 10.60 2.80 -0.66
CA ASP A 68 11.00 1.60 -1.40
C ASP A 68 11.16 0.37 -0.50
N ALA A 69 11.68 0.55 0.73
CA ALA A 69 11.74 -0.53 1.71
C ALA A 69 10.33 -1.06 2.05
N TYR A 70 9.37 -0.15 2.27
CA TYR A 70 8.00 -0.56 2.55
C TYR A 70 7.33 -1.25 1.35
N ILE A 71 7.57 -0.76 0.13
CA ILE A 71 7.10 -1.41 -1.10
C ILE A 71 7.66 -2.84 -1.22
N LYS A 72 8.94 -3.05 -0.92
CA LYS A 72 9.56 -4.39 -0.91
C LYS A 72 8.86 -5.31 0.08
N SER A 73 8.55 -4.81 1.27
CA SER A 73 7.74 -5.54 2.26
C SER A 73 6.39 -5.95 1.69
N VAL A 74 5.60 -4.99 1.18
CA VAL A 74 4.25 -5.24 0.64
C VAL A 74 4.24 -6.24 -0.52
N LEU A 75 5.29 -6.26 -1.36
CA LEU A 75 5.42 -7.23 -2.45
C LEU A 75 5.63 -8.67 -1.95
N ASN A 76 6.34 -8.86 -0.85
CA ASN A 76 6.72 -10.20 -0.37
C ASN A 76 5.80 -10.72 0.74
N GLU A 77 5.14 -9.82 1.45
CA GLU A 77 4.24 -10.15 2.54
C GLU A 77 2.90 -10.71 2.04
N ARG A 78 2.23 -11.50 2.89
CA ARG A 78 0.82 -11.88 2.72
C ARG A 78 0.50 -12.59 1.39
N GLN A 79 1.42 -13.42 0.89
CA GLN A 79 1.08 -14.46 -0.10
C GLN A 79 0.09 -15.51 0.45
N PHE A 80 -0.14 -15.49 1.76
CA PHE A 80 -1.20 -16.23 2.45
C PHE A 80 -2.55 -15.51 2.27
N GLY A 81 -3.52 -16.19 1.68
CA GLY A 81 -4.89 -15.72 1.59
C GLY A 81 -5.87 -16.88 1.66
N ALA A 82 -7.16 -16.60 1.86
CA ALA A 82 -8.20 -17.63 1.92
C ALA A 82 -8.06 -18.63 0.77
N LYS A 83 -8.29 -19.93 1.02
CA LYS A 83 -8.28 -20.93 -0.05
C LYS A 83 -9.24 -20.48 -1.15
N THR A 84 -8.77 -20.53 -2.38
CA THR A 84 -9.54 -20.16 -3.58
C THR A 84 -9.29 -21.20 -4.67
N ASP A 85 -10.23 -21.28 -5.59
CA ASP A 85 -10.15 -22.05 -6.83
C ASP A 85 -8.98 -21.62 -7.73
N ALA A 86 -8.79 -22.35 -8.84
CA ALA A 86 -7.73 -22.08 -9.81
C ALA A 86 -7.82 -20.65 -10.38
N ASP A 87 -9.03 -20.16 -10.64
CA ASP A 87 -9.27 -18.81 -11.16
C ASP A 87 -8.88 -17.73 -10.15
N GLY A 88 -9.20 -17.92 -8.87
CA GLY A 88 -8.76 -17.02 -7.80
C GLY A 88 -7.25 -17.01 -7.63
N LYS A 89 -6.57 -18.16 -7.74
CA LYS A 89 -5.10 -18.22 -7.72
C LYS A 89 -4.51 -17.46 -8.89
N LYS A 90 -5.04 -17.67 -10.10
CA LYS A 90 -4.61 -16.96 -11.31
C LYS A 90 -4.83 -15.45 -11.19
N ARG A 91 -5.95 -15.00 -10.62
CA ARG A 91 -6.21 -13.58 -10.36
C ARG A 91 -5.21 -12.96 -9.38
N ARG A 92 -4.85 -13.68 -8.31
CA ARG A 92 -3.82 -13.21 -7.35
C ARG A 92 -2.46 -13.08 -8.02
N GLU A 93 -2.07 -14.06 -8.81
CA GLU A 93 -0.81 -14.05 -9.56
C GLU A 93 -0.77 -12.87 -10.55
N MET A 94 -1.83 -12.66 -11.33
CA MET A 94 -1.91 -11.52 -12.26
C MET A 94 -1.86 -10.17 -11.53
N ALA A 95 -2.54 -10.04 -10.38
CA ALA A 95 -2.47 -8.83 -9.56
C ALA A 95 -1.06 -8.59 -9.03
N HIS A 96 -0.39 -9.64 -8.54
CA HIS A 96 1.00 -9.55 -8.07
C HIS A 96 1.94 -9.10 -9.19
N GLN A 97 1.89 -9.74 -10.36
CA GLN A 97 2.69 -9.36 -11.53
C GLN A 97 2.40 -7.92 -12.01
N SER A 98 1.14 -7.48 -11.91
CA SER A 98 0.76 -6.11 -12.22
C SER A 98 1.40 -5.12 -11.25
N LEU A 99 1.33 -5.40 -9.96
CA LEU A 99 1.96 -4.59 -8.92
C LEU A 99 3.48 -4.54 -9.09
N GLU A 100 4.14 -5.66 -9.36
CA GLU A 100 5.58 -5.70 -9.65
C GLU A 100 5.96 -4.79 -10.81
N LYS A 101 5.19 -4.78 -11.90
CA LYS A 101 5.43 -3.88 -13.05
C LYS A 101 5.33 -2.41 -12.65
N VAL A 102 4.33 -2.04 -11.86
CA VAL A 102 4.19 -0.68 -11.33
C VAL A 102 5.41 -0.32 -10.47
N VAL A 103 5.86 -1.24 -9.63
CA VAL A 103 7.03 -1.03 -8.77
C VAL A 103 8.29 -0.80 -9.60
N GLN A 104 8.55 -1.64 -10.60
CA GLN A 104 9.74 -1.51 -11.46
C GLN A 104 9.71 -0.21 -12.28
N ALA A 105 8.55 0.19 -12.79
CA ALA A 105 8.41 1.45 -13.51
C ALA A 105 8.73 2.65 -12.61
N GLY A 106 8.22 2.65 -11.37
CA GLY A 106 8.54 3.69 -10.40
C GLY A 106 10.03 3.72 -10.03
N ARG A 107 10.64 2.57 -9.73
CA ARG A 107 12.09 2.51 -9.44
C ARG A 107 12.95 3.10 -10.55
N LYS A 108 12.60 2.83 -11.82
CA LYS A 108 13.27 3.42 -12.98
C LYS A 108 13.09 4.94 -13.06
N GLN A 109 11.92 5.44 -12.69
CA GLN A 109 11.67 6.89 -12.62
C GLN A 109 12.55 7.54 -11.54
N PHE A 110 12.67 6.92 -10.36
CA PHE A 110 13.48 7.46 -9.26
C PHE A 110 14.98 7.31 -9.47
N SER A 111 15.45 6.28 -10.19
CA SER A 111 16.89 6.09 -10.48
C SER A 111 17.49 7.19 -11.35
N SER A 112 16.65 7.99 -12.02
CA SER A 112 17.07 9.11 -12.88
C SER A 112 16.46 10.45 -12.44
N LEU A 113 15.82 10.49 -11.27
CA LEU A 113 15.15 11.69 -10.80
C LEU A 113 16.18 12.75 -10.40
N SER A 114 16.15 13.89 -11.08
CA SER A 114 16.89 15.09 -10.73
C SER A 114 15.90 16.26 -10.61
N PRO A 115 15.43 16.57 -9.39
CA PRO A 115 14.47 17.65 -9.18
C PRO A 115 15.06 19.00 -9.60
N SER A 116 14.33 19.79 -10.39
CA SER A 116 14.66 21.18 -10.72
C SER A 116 13.84 22.18 -9.90
N LYS A 117 12.84 21.70 -9.15
CA LYS A 117 11.97 22.49 -8.26
C LYS A 117 11.76 21.79 -6.92
N PRO A 118 11.62 22.54 -5.80
CA PRO A 118 11.41 21.97 -4.47
C PRO A 118 10.24 20.97 -4.35
N GLU A 119 9.16 21.21 -5.08
CA GLU A 119 7.93 20.41 -5.02
C GLU A 119 7.98 19.14 -5.89
N GLN A 120 8.94 19.05 -6.82
CA GLN A 120 8.94 18.02 -7.85
C GLN A 120 9.08 16.61 -7.27
N TYR A 121 9.91 16.44 -6.25
CA TYR A 121 10.05 15.16 -5.55
C TYR A 121 8.72 14.73 -4.91
N SER A 122 8.13 15.60 -4.09
CA SER A 122 6.87 15.34 -3.38
C SER A 122 5.73 14.98 -4.35
N GLN A 123 5.59 15.74 -5.44
CA GLN A 123 4.62 15.43 -6.48
C GLN A 123 4.88 14.09 -7.18
N THR A 124 6.15 13.76 -7.42
CA THR A 124 6.53 12.52 -8.10
C THR A 124 6.27 11.30 -7.23
N VAL A 125 6.68 11.33 -5.94
CA VAL A 125 6.45 10.23 -5.01
C VAL A 125 4.98 10.08 -4.65
N GLY A 126 4.24 11.19 -4.51
CA GLY A 126 2.80 11.15 -4.31
C GLY A 126 2.06 10.50 -5.48
N LYS A 127 2.44 10.82 -6.73
CA LYS A 127 1.91 10.14 -7.92
C LYS A 127 2.26 8.66 -7.94
N TYR A 128 3.50 8.30 -7.63
CA TYR A 128 3.94 6.91 -7.59
C TYR A 128 3.16 6.09 -6.57
N ILE A 129 3.02 6.59 -5.33
CA ILE A 129 2.22 5.97 -4.28
C ILE A 129 0.77 5.82 -4.70
N ASN A 130 0.16 6.84 -5.32
CA ASN A 130 -1.20 6.72 -5.83
C ASN A 130 -1.32 5.66 -6.93
N THR A 131 -0.34 5.52 -7.82
CA THR A 131 -0.35 4.44 -8.82
C THR A 131 -0.24 3.06 -8.16
N LEU A 132 0.58 2.92 -7.11
CA LEU A 132 0.67 1.69 -6.32
C LEU A 132 -0.67 1.32 -5.69
N PHE A 133 -1.42 2.30 -5.17
CA PHE A 133 -2.77 2.06 -4.61
C PHE A 133 -3.76 1.53 -5.63
N HIS A 134 -3.67 1.93 -6.89
CA HIS A 134 -4.57 1.40 -7.93
C HIS A 134 -4.16 -0.02 -8.36
N GLY A 135 -2.90 -0.39 -8.16
CA GLY A 135 -2.36 -1.71 -8.53
C GLY A 135 -2.43 -2.78 -7.43
N TRP A 136 -2.80 -2.43 -6.20
CA TRP A 136 -2.83 -3.31 -5.02
C TRP A 136 -4.24 -3.46 -4.43
#